data_AF-U2Y4L7-F1
#
_entry.id   AF-U2Y4L7-F1
#
_cell.length_a   1.000
_cell.length_b   1.000
_cell.length_c   1.000
_cell.angle_alpha   90.00
_cell.angle_beta   90.00
_cell.angle_gamma   90.00
#
_symmetry.space_group_name_H-M   'P 1'
#
loop_
_entity.id
_entity.type
_entity.pdbx_description
1 polymer ?
#
loop_
_entity_poly.entity_id
_entity_poly.type
_entity_poly.pdbx_seq_one_letter_code
_entity_poly.pdbx_strand_id
1 'polypeptide(L)' 'MEAFLPYLLILVGWNPASPADSMEVAQSLQPSREACEAQGAAFMAGLGRAADKVAAQHRYFCVEAPSPADYDALIGRGQ' A
#
# COMPACT_ATOMS: atom_id res chain seq x y z
N MET A 1 13.97 -9.06 19.84
CA MET A 1 12.84 -9.73 19.16
C MET A 1 12.37 -8.73 18.12
N GLU A 2 12.96 -8.78 16.93
CA GLU A 2 12.63 -7.87 15.83
C GLU A 2 11.23 -8.23 15.35
N ALA A 3 10.28 -7.32 15.56
CA ALA A 3 8.92 -7.45 15.04
C ALA A 3 9.00 -7.33 13.52
N PHE A 4 9.15 -8.47 12.84
CA PHE A 4 9.11 -8.52 11.39
C PHE A 4 7.68 -8.16 10.97
N LEU A 5 7.48 -6.93 10.51
CA LEU A 5 6.20 -6.46 9.97
C LEU A 5 6.09 -7.00 8.55
N PRO A 6 5.33 -8.08 8.30
CA PRO A 6 5.44 -8.82 7.05
C PRO A 6 4.60 -8.23 5.93
N TYR A 7 3.84 -7.16 6.16
CA TYR A 7 2.92 -6.63 5.16
C TYR A 7 3.04 -5.12 5.04
N LEU A 8 3.10 -4.65 3.80
CA LEU A 8 3.10 -3.24 3.43
C LEU A 8 1.73 -2.91 2.83
N LEU A 9 1.03 -1.97 3.45
CA LEU A 9 -0.15 -1.33 2.89
C LEU A 9 0.32 -0.15 2.04
N ILE A 10 -0.02 -0.17 0.75
CA ILE A 10 0.24 0.91 -0.20
C ILE A 10 -1.10 1.50 -0.62
N LEU A 11 -1.26 2.80 -0.45
CA LEU A 11 -2.41 3.58 -0.90
C LEU A 11 -1.97 4.43 -2.09
N VAL A 12 -2.69 4.33 -3.20
CA VAL A 12 -2.44 5.10 -4.41
C VAL A 12 -3.69 5.90 -4.75
N GLY A 13 -3.59 7.21 -4.77
CA GLY A 13 -4.63 8.14 -5.24
C GLY A 13 -4.16 8.84 -6.51
N TRP A 14 -5.05 9.08 -7.48
CA TRP A 14 -4.77 9.97 -8.61
C TRP A 14 -6.03 10.66 -9.13
N ASN A 15 -5.90 11.92 -9.53
CA ASN A 15 -6.94 12.63 -10.28
C ASN A 15 -6.81 12.27 -11.78
N PRO A 16 -7.80 11.61 -12.40
CA PRO A 16 -7.74 11.22 -13.81
C PRO A 16 -7.67 12.41 -14.77
N ALA A 17 -8.05 13.61 -14.34
CA ALA A 17 -7.93 14.84 -15.14
C ALA A 17 -6.50 15.40 -15.18
N SER A 18 -5.65 15.08 -14.20
CA SER A 18 -4.21 15.36 -14.26
C SER A 18 -3.41 14.31 -13.45
N PRO A 19 -3.22 13.09 -13.99
CA PRO A 19 -2.61 12.00 -13.25
C PRO A 19 -1.15 12.28 -12.85
N ALA A 20 -0.42 13.00 -13.70
CA ALA A 20 0.99 13.31 -13.49
C ALA A 20 1.23 14.19 -12.25
N ASP A 21 0.30 15.10 -11.95
CA ASP A 21 0.46 16.11 -10.89
C ASP A 21 -0.30 15.77 -9.60
N SER A 22 -1.07 14.67 -9.61
CA SER A 22 -2.01 14.33 -8.54
C SER A 22 -1.82 12.92 -7.98
N MET A 23 -0.76 12.23 -8.41
CA MET A 23 -0.44 10.91 -7.89
C MET A 23 0.07 11.05 -6.46
N GLU A 24 -0.68 10.51 -5.51
CA GLU A 24 -0.32 10.44 -4.11
C GLU A 24 -0.08 8.97 -3.74
N VAL A 25 1.04 8.70 -3.08
CA VAL A 25 1.39 7.37 -2.59
C VAL A 25 1.66 7.47 -1.09
N ALA A 26 0.91 6.71 -0.30
CA ALA A 26 1.13 6.56 1.13
C ALA A 26 1.40 5.09 1.46
N GLN A 27 2.32 4.84 2.38
CA GLN A 27 2.70 3.48 2.76
C GLN A 27 2.74 3.30 4.27
N SER A 28 2.31 2.14 4.76
CA SER A 28 2.36 1.78 6.19
C SER A 28 2.65 0.30 6.37
N LEU A 29 3.35 -0.04 7.45
CA LEU A 29 3.69 -1.43 7.79
C LEU A 29 2.64 -2.02 8.72
N GLN A 30 2.30 -3.28 8.47
CA GLN A 30 1.21 -4.00 9.11
C GLN A 30 1.68 -5.36 9.64
N PRO A 31 1.16 -5.82 10.78
CA PRO A 31 1.63 -7.05 11.43
C PRO A 31 1.12 -8.33 10.76
N SER A 32 0.07 -8.25 9.96
CA SER A 32 -0.52 -9.39 9.26
C SER A 32 -1.26 -8.94 8.00
N ARG A 33 -1.55 -9.89 7.12
CA ARG A 33 -2.37 -9.66 5.91
C ARG A 33 -3.75 -9.12 6.26
N GLU A 34 -4.42 -9.73 7.24
CA GLU A 34 -5.75 -9.32 7.67
C GLU A 34 -5.76 -7.89 8.24
N ALA A 35 -4.73 -7.50 9.00
CA ALA A 35 -4.59 -6.13 9.49
C ALA A 35 -4.40 -5.14 8.33
N CYS A 36 -3.59 -5.51 7.33
CA CYS A 36 -3.40 -4.70 6.13
C CYS A 36 -4.70 -4.51 5.34
N GLU A 37 -5.40 -5.60 5.04
CA GLU A 37 -6.66 -5.58 4.30
C GLU A 37 -7.73 -4.77 5.05
N ALA A 38 -7.84 -4.97 6.36
CA ALA A 38 -8.79 -4.23 7.20
C ALA A 38 -8.50 -2.73 7.19
N GLN A 39 -7.23 -2.33 7.28
CA GLN A 39 -6.86 -0.91 7.27
C GLN A 39 -7.02 -0.27 5.89
N GLY A 40 -6.68 -0.98 4.81
CA GLY A 40 -6.93 -0.54 3.43
C GLY A 40 -8.42 -0.39 3.13
N ALA A 41 -9.24 -1.37 3.52
CA ALA A 41 -10.68 -1.31 3.38
C ALA A 41 -11.30 -0.17 4.21
N ALA A 42 -10.83 0.06 5.44
CA ALA A 42 -11.27 1.17 6.28
C ALA A 42 -10.94 2.53 5.65
N PHE A 43 -9.76 2.67 5.04
CA PHE A 43 -9.39 3.88 4.30
C PHE A 43 -10.33 4.12 3.11
N MET A 44 -10.57 3.10 2.28
CA MET A 44 -11.51 3.21 1.14
C MET A 44 -12.94 3.51 1.57
N ALA A 45 -13.40 2.92 2.67
CA ALA A 45 -14.72 3.20 3.23
C ALA A 45 -14.83 4.64 3.78
N GLY A 46 -13.73 5.18 4.33
CA GLY A 46 -13.62 6.59 4.71
C GLY A 46 -13.74 7.53 3.51
N LEU A 47 -13.13 7.18 2.39
CA LEU A 47 -13.24 7.94 1.13
C LEU A 47 -14.62 7.84 0.48
N GLY A 48 -15.30 6.70 0.56
CA GLY A 48 -16.67 6.54 0.04
C GLY A 48 -17.68 7.46 0.70
N ARG A 49 -17.42 7.92 1.93
CA ARG A 49 -18.22 8.97 2.59
C ARG A 49 -17.90 10.38 2.08
N ALA A 50 -16.69 10.58 1.56
CA ALA A 50 -16.21 11.82 0.97
C ALA A 50 -16.35 11.78 -0.57
N ALA A 51 -17.59 11.73 -1.08
CA ALA A 51 -17.96 11.72 -2.50
C ALA A 51 -17.37 10.55 -3.34
N ASP A 52 -18.26 9.74 -3.93
CA ASP A 52 -17.92 8.56 -4.75
C ASP A 52 -16.84 8.78 -5.83
N LYS A 53 -16.71 10.01 -6.34
CA LYS A 53 -15.68 10.36 -7.32
C LYS A 53 -14.25 10.27 -6.75
N VAL A 54 -14.06 10.52 -5.46
CA VAL A 54 -12.75 10.43 -4.80
C VAL A 54 -12.41 8.96 -4.52
N ALA A 55 -13.38 8.14 -4.14
CA ALA A 55 -13.16 6.71 -3.92
C ALA A 55 -12.77 5.97 -5.21
N ALA A 56 -13.37 6.31 -6.36
CA ALA A 56 -13.00 5.72 -7.66
C ALA A 56 -11.56 6.07 -8.12
N GLN A 57 -10.94 7.06 -7.48
CA GLN A 57 -9.61 7.58 -7.78
C GLN A 57 -8.52 7.03 -6.87
N HIS A 58 -8.90 6.20 -5.89
CA HIS A 58 -7.97 5.60 -4.94
C HIS A 58 -8.01 4.08 -5.02
N ARG A 59 -6.86 3.45 -4.80
CA ARG A 59 -6.69 2.00 -4.68
C ARG A 59 -5.72 1.70 -3.56
N TYR A 60 -5.94 0.58 -2.90
CA TYR A 60 -4.98 0.05 -1.93
C TYR A 60 -4.41 -1.29 -2.40
N PHE A 61 -3.20 -1.58 -1.94
CA PHE A 61 -2.51 -2.85 -2.15
C PHE A 61 -1.94 -3.33 -0.82
N CYS A 62 -2.12 -4.61 -0.55
CA CYS A 62 -1.47 -5.30 0.56
C CYS A 62 -0.45 -6.27 0.00
N VAL A 63 0.82 -5.89 0.11
CA VAL A 63 1.95 -6.70 -0.37
C VAL A 63 2.71 -7.27 0.80
N GLU A 64 3.22 -8.49 0.65
CA GLU A 64 4.14 -9.05 1.63
C GLU A 64 5.47 -8.28 1.55
N ALA A 65 5.99 -7.85 2.69
CA ALA A 65 7.31 -7.28 2.78
C ALA A 65 8.32 -8.37 2.39
N PRO A 66 9.29 -8.05 1.52
CA PRO A 66 10.29 -9.03 1.10
C PRO A 66 10.97 -9.63 2.32
N SER A 67 11.09 -10.96 2.34
CA SER A 67 11.85 -11.63 3.38
C SER A 67 13.33 -11.25 3.27
N PRO A 68 14.14 -11.43 4.32
CA PRO A 68 15.59 -11.22 4.21
C PRO A 68 16.21 -12.03 3.05
N ALA A 69 15.69 -13.23 2.77
CA ALA A 69 16.12 -14.06 1.65
C ALA A 69 15.75 -13.45 0.27
N ASP A 70 14.59 -12.79 0.15
CA ASP A 70 14.21 -12.05 -1.06
C ASP A 70 15.08 -10.80 -1.25
N TYR A 71 15.41 -10.12 -0.15
CA TYR A 71 16.33 -8.99 -0.13
C TYR A 71 17.73 -9.39 -0.59
N ASP A 72 18.27 -10.50 -0.07
CA ASP A 72 19.55 -11.05 -0.49
C ASP A 72 19.54 -11.48 -1.96
N ALA A 73 18.43 -12.01 -2.46
CA ALA A 73 18.27 -12.36 -3.88
C ALA A 73 18.19 -11.13 -4.81
N LEU A 74 17.60 -10.02 -4.34
CA LEU A 74 17.46 -8.77 -5.10
C LEU A 74 18.75 -7.94 -5.13
N ILE A 75 19.49 -7.89 -4.02
CA ILE A 75 20.73 -7.10 -3.89
C ILE A 75 21.97 -7.94 -4.25
N GLY A 76 21.88 -9.26 -4.17
CA GLY A 76 22.97 -10.20 -4.48
C GLY A 76 23.29 -10.38 -5.96
N ARG A 77 22.60 -9.70 -6.90
CA ARG A 77 22.96 -9.72 -8.33
C ARG A 77 23.82 -8.53 -8.71
N GLY A 78 25.11 -8.70 -8.47
CA GLY A 78 26.19 -7.86 -8.98
C GLY A 78 27.56 -8.54 -8.90
N GLN A 79 27.63 -9.87 -8.97
CA GLN A 79 28.86 -10.59 -9.32
C GLN A 79 28.73 -11.18 -10.72
#